data_AF-A0A7C3K8L0-F1
#
_entry.id   AF-A0A7C3K8L0-F1
#
_cell.length_a   1.000
_cell.length_b   1.000
_cell.length_c   1.000
_cell.angle_alpha   90.00
_cell.angle_beta   90.00
_cell.angle_gamma   90.00
#
_symmetry.space_group_name_H-M   'P 1'
#
loop_
_entity.id
_entity.type
_entity.pdbx_description
1 polymer ?
#
loop_
_entity_poly.entity_id
_entity_poly.type
_entity_poly.pdbx_seq_one_letter_code
_entity_poly.pdbx_strand_id
1 'polypeptide(L)'
;MPKWVESREYEAPAKTRNALVVRTGRGFSMVDLLVSMSVLVLLMTFLLPSLTAAQESARRVRCAANLRSISQALVMYAFDNEDRLPPSVLGRDDGVRGTEPQNMIFIRLQDEEPRLASVDEKWDGLGILFQQRYLDHPGVFYCPSHHGEHPYSRYAEAFLATSGVIAGNYHFRHSTIQYLSDMDPSTTLLADGMRTKLDYNHRTGNNMFRADLSAPWFTDTGGKLFAKLTDDPSGASAKEAVRFGWLLMDTDGKRSTMDTDDPEEGVPNPVAEVIKPY
;
A
#
# COMPACT_ATOMS: atom_id res chain seq x y z
N MET A 1 91.68 -33.95 -29.87
CA MET A 1 90.94 -35.19 -29.53
C MET A 1 90.62 -35.19 -28.04
N PRO A 2 89.38 -34.93 -27.62
CA PRO A 2 88.94 -35.23 -26.25
C PRO A 2 88.23 -36.58 -26.19
N LYS A 3 88.54 -37.34 -25.14
CA LYS A 3 87.98 -38.68 -24.84
C LYS A 3 86.54 -38.54 -24.34
N TRP A 4 85.65 -39.37 -24.89
CA TRP A 4 84.28 -39.53 -24.43
C TRP A 4 84.25 -40.20 -23.05
N VAL A 5 83.46 -39.63 -22.14
CA VAL A 5 83.18 -40.14 -20.80
C VAL A 5 82.15 -41.27 -20.91
N GLU A 6 82.44 -42.42 -20.30
CA GLU A 6 81.57 -43.59 -20.21
C GLU A 6 80.19 -43.22 -19.66
N SER A 7 79.15 -43.66 -20.37
CA SER A 7 77.75 -43.53 -20.00
C SER A 7 77.44 -44.38 -18.77
N ARG A 8 77.18 -43.75 -17.62
CA ARG A 8 76.44 -44.42 -16.54
C ARG A 8 75.01 -44.66 -17.03
N GLU A 9 74.63 -45.93 -17.13
CA GLU A 9 73.24 -46.34 -17.32
C GLU A 9 72.38 -45.74 -16.21
N TYR A 10 71.43 -44.89 -16.62
CA TYR A 10 70.42 -44.36 -15.72
C TYR A 10 69.30 -45.39 -15.63
N GLU A 11 69.34 -46.27 -14.63
CA GLU A 11 68.21 -47.14 -14.30
C GLU A 11 67.07 -46.29 -13.73
N ALA A 12 66.02 -46.10 -14.54
CA ALA A 12 64.83 -45.39 -14.10
C ALA A 12 64.11 -46.18 -12.97
N PRO A 13 63.67 -45.52 -11.89
CA PRO A 13 62.96 -46.22 -10.82
C PRO A 13 61.65 -46.82 -11.36
N ALA A 14 61.40 -48.07 -11.00
CA ALA A 14 60.20 -48.80 -11.40
C ALA A 14 58.94 -47.99 -11.02
N LYS A 15 58.12 -47.66 -12.03
CA LYS A 15 56.84 -46.96 -11.85
C LYS A 15 55.89 -47.84 -11.04
N THR A 16 55.78 -47.60 -9.73
CA THR A 16 54.69 -48.13 -8.89
C THR A 16 53.38 -47.55 -9.41
N ARG A 17 52.65 -48.35 -10.19
CA ARG A 17 51.30 -48.04 -10.64
C ARG A 17 50.36 -48.11 -9.44
N ASN A 18 50.16 -47.00 -8.76
CA ASN A 18 49.07 -46.86 -7.81
C ASN A 18 47.76 -46.97 -8.59
N ALA A 19 47.13 -48.15 -8.55
CA ALA A 19 45.82 -48.37 -9.11
C ALA A 19 44.81 -47.53 -8.31
N LEU A 20 44.28 -46.47 -8.92
CA LEU A 20 43.15 -45.71 -8.39
C LEU A 20 41.95 -46.67 -8.32
N VAL A 21 41.63 -47.14 -7.12
CA VAL A 21 40.41 -47.89 -6.86
C VAL A 21 39.23 -46.92 -7.01
N VAL A 22 38.64 -46.86 -8.19
CA VAL A 22 37.38 -46.15 -8.42
C VAL A 22 36.30 -46.96 -7.72
N ARG A 23 35.89 -46.51 -6.53
CA ARG A 23 34.69 -47.04 -5.86
C ARG A 23 33.51 -46.75 -6.78
N THR A 24 32.96 -47.78 -7.42
CA THR A 24 31.67 -47.69 -8.10
C THR A 24 30.59 -47.50 -7.03
N GLY A 25 30.30 -46.25 -6.69
CA GLY A 25 29.20 -45.90 -5.81
C GLY A 25 27.89 -46.43 -6.40
N ARG A 26 27.03 -47.03 -5.56
CA ARG A 26 25.68 -47.42 -5.98
C ARG A 26 24.94 -46.16 -6.45
N GLY A 27 24.49 -46.13 -7.70
CA GLY A 27 23.65 -45.05 -8.22
C GLY A 27 22.24 -45.14 -7.67
N PHE A 28 21.53 -44.00 -7.63
CA PHE A 28 20.10 -43.95 -7.28
C PHE A 28 19.28 -44.77 -8.26
N SER A 29 18.32 -45.56 -7.78
CA SER A 29 17.37 -46.23 -8.67
C SER A 29 16.32 -45.23 -9.19
N MET A 30 15.70 -45.54 -10.34
CA MET A 30 14.56 -44.76 -10.84
C MET A 30 13.41 -44.72 -9.82
N VAL A 31 13.24 -45.80 -9.05
CA VAL A 31 12.23 -45.87 -7.99
C VAL A 31 12.56 -44.90 -6.85
N ASP A 32 13.81 -44.85 -6.40
CA ASP A 32 14.24 -43.95 -5.32
C ASP A 32 14.02 -42.48 -5.68
N LEU A 33 14.33 -42.10 -6.93
CA LEU A 33 14.13 -40.75 -7.42
C LEU A 33 12.63 -40.42 -7.54
N LEU A 34 11.81 -41.37 -8.01
CA LEU A 34 10.37 -41.20 -8.13
C LEU A 34 9.69 -41.05 -6.76
N VAL A 35 10.02 -41.90 -5.79
CA VAL A 35 9.48 -41.82 -4.42
C VAL A 35 9.90 -40.51 -3.77
N SER A 36 11.15 -40.08 -3.94
CA SER A 36 11.66 -38.83 -3.37
C SER A 36 10.95 -37.60 -3.94
N MET A 37 10.76 -37.54 -5.26
CA MET A 37 10.01 -36.45 -5.88
C MET A 37 8.54 -36.47 -5.45
N SER A 38 7.94 -37.65 -5.29
CA SER A 38 6.56 -37.80 -4.82
C SER A 38 6.38 -37.21 -3.41
N VAL A 39 7.32 -37.49 -2.51
CA VAL A 39 7.31 -36.91 -1.15
C VAL A 39 7.57 -35.40 -1.18
N LEU A 40 8.49 -34.91 -2.02
CA LEU A 40 8.75 -33.48 -2.15
C LEU A 40 7.51 -32.70 -2.64
N VAL A 41 6.82 -33.22 -3.66
CA VAL A 41 5.57 -32.62 -4.17
C VAL A 41 4.49 -32.59 -3.09
N LEU A 42 4.34 -33.69 -2.33
CA LEU A 42 3.39 -33.76 -1.21
C LEU A 42 3.70 -32.72 -0.13
N LEU A 43 4.98 -32.52 0.20
CA LEU A 43 5.38 -31.49 1.18
C LEU A 43 5.14 -30.08 0.64
N MET A 44 5.46 -29.83 -0.63
CA MET A 44 5.26 -28.53 -1.27
C MET A 44 3.78 -28.13 -1.31
N THR A 45 2.86 -29.05 -1.60
CA THR A 45 1.41 -28.74 -1.61
C THR A 45 0.89 -28.30 -0.26
N PHE A 46 1.41 -28.83 0.85
CA PHE A 46 1.06 -28.34 2.19
C PHE A 46 1.74 -27.02 2.57
N LEU A 47 2.93 -26.75 2.03
CA LEU A 47 3.71 -25.53 2.33
C LEU A 47 3.24 -24.29 1.56
N LEU A 48 2.83 -24.44 0.30
CA LEU A 48 2.40 -23.33 -0.56
C LEU A 48 1.32 -22.42 0.05
N PRO A 49 0.19 -22.92 0.62
CA PRO A 49 -0.83 -22.05 1.21
C PRO A 49 -0.32 -21.29 2.45
N SER A 50 0.61 -21.87 3.22
CA SER A 50 1.22 -21.17 4.35
C SER A 50 2.14 -20.03 3.87
N LEU A 51 2.90 -20.27 2.80
CA LEU A 51 3.77 -19.26 2.21
C LEU A 51 2.99 -18.07 1.65
N THR A 52 1.86 -18.30 0.97
CA THR A 52 1.04 -17.21 0.44
C THR A 52 0.46 -16.34 1.56
N ALA A 53 -0.01 -16.95 2.65
CA ALA A 53 -0.48 -16.23 3.83
C ALA A 53 0.64 -15.40 4.50
N ALA A 54 1.85 -15.97 4.61
CA ALA A 54 3.00 -15.27 5.17
C ALA A 54 3.44 -14.08 4.29
N GLN A 55 3.46 -14.25 2.97
CA GLN A 55 3.75 -13.17 2.03
C GLN A 55 2.73 -12.04 2.13
N GLU A 56 1.44 -12.37 2.22
CA GLU A 56 0.37 -11.38 2.34
C GLU A 56 0.46 -10.62 3.68
N SER A 57 0.79 -11.31 4.78
CA SER A 57 1.09 -10.65 6.06
C SER A 57 2.27 -9.67 5.94
N ALA A 58 3.36 -10.08 5.28
CA ALA A 58 4.51 -9.20 5.03
C ALA A 58 4.15 -7.98 4.16
N ARG A 59 3.32 -8.18 3.13
CA ARG A 59 2.81 -7.09 2.29
C ARG A 59 1.93 -6.13 3.09
N ARG A 60 1.07 -6.62 3.99
CA ARG A 60 0.27 -5.77 4.90
C ARG A 60 1.16 -4.92 5.81
N VAL A 61 2.21 -5.50 6.40
CA VAL A 61 3.17 -4.74 7.22
C VAL A 61 3.85 -3.63 6.42
N ARG A 62 4.28 -3.94 5.18
CA ARG A 62 4.87 -2.93 4.29
C ARG A 62 3.87 -1.87 3.87
N CYS A 63 2.61 -2.25 3.61
CA CYS A 63 1.53 -1.33 3.31
C CYS A 63 1.28 -0.35 4.48
N ALA A 64 1.23 -0.87 5.71
CA ALA A 64 1.12 -0.05 6.92
C ALA A 64 2.34 0.88 7.11
N ALA A 65 3.54 0.46 6.73
CA ALA A 65 4.74 1.31 6.78
C ALA A 65 4.67 2.46 5.75
N ASN A 66 4.18 2.19 4.54
CA ASN A 66 3.93 3.21 3.52
C ASN A 66 2.90 4.23 4.02
N LEU A 67 1.76 3.76 4.57
CA LEU A 67 0.76 4.64 5.17
C LEU A 67 1.36 5.50 6.27
N ARG A 68 2.13 4.92 7.21
CA ARG A 68 2.82 5.70 8.25
C ARG A 68 3.76 6.76 7.68
N SER A 69 4.43 6.48 6.58
CA SER A 69 5.31 7.46 5.92
C SER A 69 4.48 8.63 5.38
N ILE A 70 3.37 8.35 4.70
CA ILE A 70 2.44 9.38 4.20
C ILE A 70 1.87 10.19 5.36
N SER A 71 1.49 9.51 6.43
CA SER A 71 0.97 10.10 7.65
C SER A 71 1.96 11.02 8.35
N GLN A 72 3.22 10.62 8.47
CA GLN A 72 4.26 11.47 9.02
C GLN A 72 4.42 12.74 8.18
N ALA A 73 4.40 12.61 6.85
CA ALA A 73 4.40 13.76 5.95
C ALA A 73 3.17 14.66 6.13
N LEU A 74 1.99 14.10 6.38
CA LEU A 74 0.79 14.89 6.70
C LEU A 74 0.93 15.70 7.99
N VAL A 75 1.47 15.09 9.05
CA VAL A 75 1.69 15.80 10.31
C VAL A 75 2.76 16.88 10.16
N MET A 76 3.84 16.60 9.42
CA MET A 76 4.86 17.59 9.11
C MET A 76 4.27 18.76 8.32
N TYR A 77 3.46 18.47 7.31
CA TYR A 77 2.75 19.50 6.56
C TYR A 77 1.85 20.33 7.47
N ALA A 78 1.06 19.70 8.34
CA ALA A 78 0.20 20.42 9.28
C ALA A 78 1.01 21.34 10.20
N PHE A 79 2.13 20.83 10.74
CA PHE A 79 3.04 21.62 11.58
C PHE A 79 3.57 22.87 10.85
N ASP A 80 3.93 22.75 9.58
CA ASP A 80 4.45 23.87 8.77
C ASP A 80 3.34 24.81 8.25
N ASN A 81 2.07 24.41 8.32
CA ASN A 81 0.92 25.12 7.75
C ASN A 81 -0.18 25.46 8.77
N GLU A 82 0.21 25.92 9.97
CA GLU A 82 -0.73 26.37 11.02
C GLU A 82 -1.76 25.29 11.43
N ASP A 83 -1.28 24.04 11.55
CA ASP A 83 -2.07 22.85 11.88
C ASP A 83 -3.09 22.41 10.82
N ARG A 84 -3.04 22.99 9.62
CA ARG A 84 -3.95 22.63 8.53
C ARG A 84 -3.51 21.37 7.81
N LEU A 85 -4.44 20.45 7.59
CA LEU A 85 -4.26 19.35 6.66
C LEU A 85 -4.17 19.86 5.21
N PRO A 86 -3.56 19.09 4.30
CA PRO A 86 -3.57 19.40 2.88
C PRO A 86 -4.95 19.74 2.36
N PRO A 87 -5.11 20.88 1.67
CA PRO A 87 -6.41 21.34 1.24
C PRO A 87 -7.03 20.36 0.24
N SER A 88 -8.32 20.13 0.40
CA SER A 88 -9.11 19.28 -0.47
C SER A 88 -10.33 20.05 -0.96
N VAL A 89 -10.48 20.18 -2.28
CA VAL A 89 -11.60 20.92 -2.92
C VAL A 89 -12.97 20.35 -2.56
N LEU A 90 -13.04 19.08 -2.13
CA LEU A 90 -14.27 18.46 -1.62
C LEU A 90 -14.94 19.21 -0.45
N GLY A 91 -14.27 20.19 0.18
CA GLY A 91 -14.87 21.05 1.22
C GLY A 91 -15.83 22.11 0.66
N ARG A 92 -15.95 22.21 -0.66
CA ARG A 92 -16.93 23.02 -1.39
C ARG A 92 -17.84 22.06 -2.15
N ASP A 93 -19.09 21.93 -1.73
CA ASP A 93 -20.08 21.06 -2.37
C ASP A 93 -20.57 21.70 -3.69
N ASP A 94 -19.72 21.73 -4.72
CA ASP A 94 -19.95 22.42 -6.00
C ASP A 94 -20.25 21.49 -7.19
N GLY A 95 -20.29 20.17 -6.97
CA GLY A 95 -20.73 19.19 -7.96
C GLY A 95 -19.82 19.04 -9.18
N VAL A 96 -18.59 19.56 -9.15
CA VAL A 96 -17.64 19.47 -10.27
C VAL A 96 -17.04 18.06 -10.37
N ARG A 97 -17.13 17.45 -11.56
CA ARG A 97 -16.61 16.10 -11.88
C ARG A 97 -15.12 16.01 -11.57
N GLY A 98 -14.77 15.53 -10.38
CA GLY A 98 -13.41 15.52 -9.85
C GLY A 98 -13.33 15.56 -8.33
N THR A 99 -14.41 15.99 -7.66
CA THR A 99 -14.54 16.12 -6.20
C THR A 99 -15.47 15.02 -5.66
N GLU A 100 -15.08 13.75 -5.82
CA GLU A 100 -15.92 12.63 -5.37
C GLU A 100 -15.10 11.73 -4.45
N PRO A 101 -15.67 11.18 -3.35
CA PRO A 101 -14.91 10.41 -2.37
C PRO A 101 -14.07 9.28 -2.98
N GLN A 102 -14.56 8.62 -4.03
CA GLN A 102 -13.84 7.55 -4.74
C GLN A 102 -12.69 8.04 -5.63
N ASN A 103 -12.62 9.33 -5.92
CA ASN A 103 -11.52 9.97 -6.65
C ASN A 103 -10.38 10.41 -5.72
N MET A 104 -10.52 10.20 -4.41
CA MET A 104 -9.52 10.57 -3.42
C MET A 104 -8.32 9.62 -3.34
N ILE A 105 -8.11 8.83 -4.39
CA ILE A 105 -6.89 8.06 -4.63
C ILE A 105 -5.93 8.75 -5.60
N PHE A 106 -6.41 9.75 -6.34
CA PHE A 106 -5.55 10.42 -7.30
C PHE A 106 -4.48 11.22 -6.55
N ILE A 107 -3.46 11.69 -7.25
CA ILE A 107 -2.34 12.50 -6.77
C ILE A 107 -2.12 13.49 -7.91
N ARG A 108 -2.38 14.77 -7.66
CA ARG A 108 -2.27 15.81 -8.68
C ARG A 108 -0.96 16.55 -8.49
N LEU A 109 -0.23 16.72 -9.59
CA LEU A 109 0.98 17.54 -9.67
C LEU A 109 0.58 18.89 -10.27
N GLN A 110 0.90 19.99 -9.58
CA GLN A 110 0.62 21.36 -10.00
C GLN A 110 1.83 21.98 -10.72
N ASP A 111 1.57 22.85 -11.68
CA ASP A 111 2.62 23.71 -12.26
C ASP A 111 3.14 24.72 -11.21
N GLU A 112 4.41 25.13 -11.32
CA GLU A 112 5.20 25.91 -10.35
C GLU A 112 4.64 27.29 -9.93
N GLU A 113 3.50 27.75 -10.46
CA GLU A 113 2.88 29.01 -10.04
C GLU A 113 1.66 28.75 -9.13
N PRO A 114 1.79 28.93 -7.80
CA PRO A 114 0.65 29.00 -6.91
C PRO A 114 -0.05 30.35 -7.14
N ARG A 115 -0.86 30.44 -8.19
CA ARG A 115 -1.75 31.59 -8.36
C ARG A 115 -2.82 31.51 -7.28
N LEU A 116 -2.59 32.30 -6.24
CA LEU A 116 -3.62 32.88 -5.40
C LEU A 116 -4.74 33.39 -6.33
N ALA A 117 -5.88 32.69 -6.38
CA ALA A 117 -6.95 32.77 -7.39
C ALA A 117 -6.60 32.05 -8.72
N SER A 118 -6.96 30.78 -8.91
CA SER A 118 -8.33 30.27 -8.95
C SER A 118 -8.49 28.98 -8.14
N VAL A 119 -9.38 29.03 -7.17
CA VAL A 119 -9.83 27.94 -6.29
C VAL A 119 -10.62 26.84 -7.04
N ASP A 120 -10.73 26.95 -8.35
CA ASP A 120 -11.59 26.12 -9.16
C ASP A 120 -10.81 24.91 -9.70
N GLU A 121 -11.26 23.73 -9.26
CA GLU A 121 -11.39 22.47 -10.00
C GLU A 121 -10.55 21.25 -9.59
N LYS A 122 -9.48 21.36 -8.79
CA LYS A 122 -8.59 20.18 -8.61
C LYS A 122 -8.16 19.96 -7.16
N TRP A 123 -8.51 18.79 -6.65
CA TRP A 123 -8.11 18.27 -5.35
C TRP A 123 -6.58 18.20 -5.22
N ASP A 124 -6.01 18.75 -4.14
CA ASP A 124 -4.56 18.72 -3.86
C ASP A 124 -4.24 18.15 -2.47
N GLY A 125 -4.81 16.97 -2.17
CA GLY A 125 -4.55 16.23 -0.94
C GLY A 125 -3.12 15.69 -0.86
N LEU A 126 -2.89 14.43 -1.22
CA LEU A 126 -1.54 13.83 -1.07
C LEU A 126 -0.50 14.33 -2.08
N GLY A 127 -0.94 14.96 -3.17
CA GLY A 127 -0.05 15.54 -4.18
C GLY A 127 0.85 16.64 -3.64
N ILE A 128 0.34 17.48 -2.74
CA ILE A 128 1.12 18.57 -2.15
C ILE A 128 2.31 18.05 -1.34
N LEU A 129 2.15 16.88 -0.69
CA LEU A 129 3.20 16.25 0.10
C LEU A 129 4.39 15.84 -0.77
N PHE A 130 4.11 15.37 -1.99
CA PHE A 130 5.14 15.01 -2.96
C PHE A 130 5.79 16.26 -3.57
N GLN A 131 4.98 17.23 -4.03
CA GLN A 131 5.47 18.45 -4.66
C GLN A 131 6.36 19.27 -3.73
N GLN A 132 5.96 19.41 -2.46
CA GLN A 132 6.70 20.16 -1.44
C GLN A 132 7.79 19.34 -0.75
N ARG A 133 8.08 18.12 -1.25
CA ARG A 133 9.18 17.26 -0.76
C ARG A 133 9.06 16.84 0.72
N TYR A 134 7.84 16.70 1.23
CA TYR A 134 7.60 15.92 2.45
C TYR A 134 7.73 14.41 2.18
N LEU A 135 7.47 13.99 0.93
CA LEU A 135 7.64 12.63 0.45
C LEU A 135 8.39 12.63 -0.88
N ASP A 136 9.62 12.12 -0.89
CA ASP A 136 10.46 12.16 -2.10
C ASP A 136 10.40 10.86 -2.93
N HIS A 137 9.84 9.79 -2.37
CA HIS A 137 9.83 8.48 -3.04
C HIS A 137 8.42 8.09 -3.52
N PRO A 138 8.13 8.10 -4.83
CA PRO A 138 6.77 7.93 -5.35
C PRO A 138 6.17 6.54 -5.10
N GLY A 139 7.01 5.51 -4.96
CA GLY A 139 6.55 4.16 -4.60
C GLY A 139 5.85 4.06 -3.24
N VAL A 140 5.96 5.08 -2.38
CA VAL A 140 5.24 5.12 -1.09
C VAL A 140 3.73 5.22 -1.26
N PHE A 141 3.25 5.70 -2.41
CA PHE A 141 1.81 5.86 -2.70
C PHE A 141 1.13 4.59 -3.22
N TYR A 142 1.87 3.48 -3.29
CA TYR A 142 1.39 2.22 -3.87
C TYR A 142 1.43 1.09 -2.85
N CYS A 143 0.33 0.34 -2.79
CA CYS A 143 0.21 -0.81 -1.93
C CYS A 143 0.93 -2.01 -2.58
N PRO A 144 1.78 -2.74 -1.85
CA PRO A 144 2.47 -3.92 -2.39
C PRO A 144 1.52 -5.10 -2.69
N SER A 145 0.28 -5.08 -2.20
CA SER A 145 -0.77 -6.04 -2.53
C SER A 145 -1.72 -5.54 -3.64
N HIS A 146 -1.43 -4.39 -4.27
CA HIS A 146 -2.26 -3.87 -5.35
C HIS A 146 -2.25 -4.78 -6.57
N HIS A 147 -3.43 -5.00 -7.13
CA HIS A 147 -3.68 -5.89 -8.25
C HIS A 147 -4.76 -5.35 -9.21
N GLY A 148 -5.10 -4.07 -9.07
CA GLY A 148 -6.06 -3.36 -9.91
C GLY A 148 -5.40 -2.67 -11.11
N GLU A 149 -6.08 -1.65 -11.63
CA GLU A 149 -5.67 -0.95 -12.86
C GLU A 149 -4.59 0.11 -12.64
N HIS A 150 -4.18 0.36 -11.40
CA HIS A 150 -3.30 1.46 -11.02
C HIS A 150 -1.98 1.00 -10.37
N PRO A 151 -1.18 0.13 -11.02
CA PRO A 151 0.14 -0.23 -10.52
C PRO A 151 1.13 0.93 -10.68
N TYR A 152 2.14 0.99 -9.81
CA TYR A 152 3.19 2.02 -9.85
C TYR A 152 3.87 2.14 -11.22
N SER A 153 4.14 1.01 -11.89
CA SER A 153 4.80 0.98 -13.20
C SER A 153 4.06 1.78 -14.27
N ARG A 154 2.74 1.96 -14.14
CA ARG A 154 1.93 2.75 -15.07
C ARG A 154 2.16 4.26 -14.92
N TYR A 155 2.55 4.72 -13.74
CA TYR A 155 2.65 6.13 -13.40
C TYR A 155 4.06 6.60 -13.03
N ALA A 156 5.06 5.71 -13.03
CA ALA A 156 6.42 6.03 -12.61
C ALA A 156 7.01 7.25 -13.35
N GLU A 157 6.77 7.37 -14.66
CA GLU A 157 7.23 8.53 -15.45
C GLU A 157 6.44 9.80 -15.13
N ALA A 158 5.16 9.68 -14.78
CA ALA A 158 4.31 10.83 -14.47
C ALA A 158 4.76 11.55 -13.18
N PHE A 159 5.39 10.85 -12.23
CA PHE A 159 6.01 11.48 -11.05
C PHE A 159 7.23 12.34 -11.36
N LEU A 160 7.80 12.22 -12.57
CA LEU A 160 8.90 13.07 -13.04
C LEU A 160 8.40 14.32 -13.76
N ALA A 161 7.10 14.39 -14.06
CA ALA A 161 6.49 15.54 -14.71
C ALA A 161 6.23 16.66 -13.69
N THR A 162 6.27 17.91 -14.16
CA THR A 162 5.92 19.08 -13.34
C THR A 162 4.43 19.13 -13.03
N SER A 163 3.57 18.67 -13.96
CA SER A 163 2.12 18.60 -13.76
C SER A 163 1.51 17.32 -14.31
N GLY A 164 0.36 16.93 -13.73
CA GLY A 164 -0.33 15.71 -14.13
C GLY A 164 -1.27 15.14 -13.08
N VAL A 165 -1.93 14.03 -13.45
CA VAL A 165 -2.82 13.28 -12.55
C VAL A 165 -2.35 11.84 -12.49
N ILE A 166 -2.02 11.40 -11.29
CA ILE A 166 -1.50 10.08 -11.00
C ILE A 166 -2.53 9.34 -10.14
N ALA A 167 -2.74 8.06 -10.37
CA ALA A 167 -3.54 7.24 -9.45
C ALA A 167 -2.62 6.55 -8.44
N GLY A 168 -2.82 6.81 -7.16
CA GLY A 168 -2.23 6.06 -6.06
C GLY A 168 -3.08 4.84 -5.68
N ASN A 169 -2.71 4.18 -4.59
CA ASN A 169 -3.47 3.04 -4.04
C ASN A 169 -3.96 3.28 -2.61
N TYR A 170 -3.74 4.49 -2.09
CA TYR A 170 -4.22 4.93 -0.79
C TYR A 170 -5.29 5.98 -0.98
N HIS A 171 -6.35 5.86 -0.20
CA HIS A 171 -7.44 6.81 -0.15
C HIS A 171 -7.15 7.83 0.95
N PHE A 172 -7.14 9.11 0.58
CA PHE A 172 -7.16 10.20 1.55
C PHE A 172 -8.60 10.57 1.87
N ARG A 173 -8.93 10.75 3.13
CA ARG A 173 -10.27 11.19 3.50
C ARG A 173 -10.39 12.69 3.29
N HIS A 174 -11.51 13.08 2.69
CA HIS A 174 -11.92 14.46 2.77
C HIS A 174 -12.64 14.75 4.09
N SER A 175 -12.31 15.88 4.70
CA SER A 175 -13.01 16.43 5.85
C SER A 175 -13.33 17.91 5.63
N THR A 176 -14.48 18.35 6.16
CA THR A 176 -14.81 19.77 6.31
C THR A 176 -13.97 20.43 7.40
N ILE A 177 -13.49 19.63 8.37
CA ILE A 177 -12.53 20.06 9.39
C ILE A 177 -11.16 20.14 8.73
N GLN A 178 -10.52 21.31 8.80
CA GLN A 178 -9.24 21.57 8.16
C GLN A 178 -8.05 21.45 9.12
N TYR A 179 -8.28 21.65 10.42
CA TYR A 179 -7.24 21.59 11.44
C TYR A 179 -7.14 20.18 12.03
N LEU A 180 -5.93 19.66 12.14
CA LEU A 180 -5.70 18.32 12.69
C LEU A 180 -6.11 18.27 14.18
N SER A 181 -5.89 19.35 14.94
CA SER A 181 -6.24 19.48 16.35
C SER A 181 -7.74 19.37 16.62
N ASP A 182 -8.57 19.71 15.64
CA ASP A 182 -10.02 19.79 15.80
C ASP A 182 -10.71 18.47 15.44
N MET A 183 -9.96 17.48 14.96
CA MET A 183 -10.51 16.19 14.55
C MET A 183 -10.69 15.25 15.73
N ASP A 184 -11.76 14.45 15.70
CA ASP A 184 -11.90 13.34 16.63
C ASP A 184 -10.74 12.35 16.43
N PRO A 185 -10.01 11.96 17.50
CA PRO A 185 -8.85 11.07 17.40
C PRO A 185 -9.12 9.74 16.69
N SER A 186 -10.35 9.22 16.75
CA SER A 186 -10.78 7.98 16.10
C SER A 186 -11.05 8.11 14.59
N THR A 187 -11.12 9.35 14.09
CA THR A 187 -11.37 9.66 12.68
C THR A 187 -10.26 9.09 11.81
N THR A 188 -10.63 8.26 10.85
CA THR A 188 -9.71 7.73 9.84
C THR A 188 -9.39 8.82 8.82
N LEU A 189 -8.12 9.14 8.62
CA LEU A 189 -7.65 10.13 7.64
C LEU A 189 -7.13 9.48 6.35
N LEU A 190 -6.54 8.29 6.45
CA LEU A 190 -6.11 7.52 5.28
C LEU A 190 -6.48 6.06 5.44
N ALA A 191 -6.70 5.42 4.29
CA ALA A 191 -6.85 3.99 4.22
C ALA A 191 -6.27 3.45 2.91
N ASP A 192 -6.17 2.13 2.83
CA ASP A 192 -5.96 1.46 1.56
C ASP A 192 -7.12 1.73 0.57
N GLY A 193 -6.90 1.45 -0.71
CA GLY A 193 -7.84 1.74 -1.80
C GLY A 193 -9.24 1.17 -1.57
N MET A 194 -10.25 2.00 -1.86
CA MET A 194 -11.67 1.64 -1.77
C MET A 194 -12.46 2.17 -2.97
N ARG A 195 -11.78 2.52 -4.07
CA ARG A 195 -12.42 3.15 -5.24
C ARG A 195 -13.31 2.15 -5.99
N THR A 196 -12.79 0.94 -6.20
CA THR A 196 -13.50 -0.21 -6.79
C THR A 196 -13.18 -1.48 -6.01
N LYS A 197 -13.83 -2.59 -6.33
CA LYS A 197 -13.43 -3.92 -5.81
C LYS A 197 -11.99 -4.30 -6.16
N LEU A 198 -11.47 -3.86 -7.30
CA LEU A 198 -10.08 -4.12 -7.71
C LEU A 198 -9.06 -3.25 -6.97
N ASP A 199 -9.49 -2.07 -6.51
CA ASP A 199 -8.65 -1.19 -5.69
C ASP A 199 -8.61 -1.61 -4.21
N TYR A 200 -9.47 -2.56 -3.80
CA TYR A 200 -9.52 -3.12 -2.46
C TYR A 200 -8.40 -4.16 -2.24
N ASN A 201 -7.19 -3.64 -2.00
CA ASN A 201 -5.93 -4.37 -2.14
C ASN A 201 -5.82 -5.66 -1.31
N HIS A 202 -6.23 -5.65 -0.04
CA HIS A 202 -6.01 -6.78 0.85
C HIS A 202 -7.22 -7.72 1.00
N ARG A 203 -8.35 -7.43 0.35
CA ARG A 203 -9.60 -8.22 0.26
C ARG A 203 -10.33 -8.58 1.55
N THR A 204 -9.64 -8.58 2.70
CA THR A 204 -10.17 -8.97 4.01
C THR A 204 -10.20 -7.82 5.01
N GLY A 205 -9.76 -6.63 4.60
CA GLY A 205 -9.56 -5.50 5.48
C GLY A 205 -8.66 -4.44 4.87
N ASN A 206 -8.46 -3.36 5.61
CA ASN A 206 -7.65 -2.20 5.22
C ASN A 206 -6.70 -1.82 6.34
N ASN A 207 -5.49 -1.41 5.97
CA ASN A 207 -4.71 -0.55 6.85
C ASN A 207 -5.36 0.83 6.88
N MET A 208 -5.35 1.41 8.07
CA MET A 208 -5.91 2.72 8.33
C MET A 208 -4.85 3.59 8.98
N PHE A 209 -5.04 4.89 8.86
CA PHE A 209 -4.37 5.88 9.69
C PHE A 209 -5.40 6.84 10.26
N ARG A 210 -5.32 7.07 11.57
CA ARG A 210 -6.27 7.88 12.33
C ARG A 210 -5.68 9.23 12.73
N ALA A 211 -6.54 10.16 13.10
CA ALA A 211 -6.14 11.49 13.57
C ALA A 211 -5.28 11.44 14.86
N ASP A 212 -5.43 10.40 15.68
CA ASP A 212 -4.56 10.11 16.84
C ASP A 212 -3.15 9.59 16.49
N LEU A 213 -2.80 9.59 15.21
CA LEU A 213 -1.54 9.09 14.66
C LEU A 213 -1.36 7.57 14.74
N SER A 214 -2.38 6.83 15.15
CA SER A 214 -2.37 5.37 15.12
C SER A 214 -2.56 4.86 13.69
N ALA A 215 -1.96 3.70 13.40
CA ALA A 215 -2.12 3.01 12.11
C ALA A 215 -2.69 1.60 12.31
N PRO A 216 -3.97 1.46 12.70
CA PRO A 216 -4.57 0.17 12.98
C PRO A 216 -4.93 -0.59 11.71
N TRP A 217 -5.17 -1.89 11.87
CA TRP A 217 -5.75 -2.75 10.83
C TRP A 217 -7.26 -2.87 11.07
N PHE A 218 -8.06 -2.50 10.07
CA PHE A 218 -9.49 -2.77 10.04
C PHE A 218 -9.78 -4.10 9.36
N THR A 219 -10.58 -4.93 10.01
CA THR A 219 -11.03 -6.21 9.48
C THR A 219 -12.44 -6.09 8.92
N ASP A 220 -12.61 -6.37 7.62
CA ASP A 220 -13.92 -6.35 6.97
C ASP A 220 -14.71 -7.62 7.31
N THR A 221 -15.25 -7.64 8.52
CA THR A 221 -15.96 -8.79 9.09
C THR A 221 -17.22 -9.09 8.28
N GLY A 222 -17.25 -10.26 7.64
CA GLY A 222 -18.34 -10.67 6.76
C GLY A 222 -18.30 -10.04 5.36
N GLY A 223 -17.21 -9.35 4.99
CA GLY A 223 -17.05 -8.78 3.65
C GLY A 223 -18.05 -7.65 3.34
N LYS A 224 -18.49 -6.90 4.35
CA LYS A 224 -19.53 -5.87 4.21
C LYS A 224 -19.05 -4.73 3.33
N LEU A 225 -17.83 -4.26 3.53
CA LEU A 225 -17.24 -3.21 2.71
C LEU A 225 -17.03 -3.73 1.29
N PHE A 226 -16.37 -4.87 1.13
CA PHE A 226 -16.12 -5.46 -0.19
C PHE A 226 -17.41 -5.68 -1.01
N ALA A 227 -18.49 -6.12 -0.37
CA ALA A 227 -19.78 -6.32 -1.01
C ALA A 227 -20.46 -5.01 -1.46
N LYS A 228 -20.19 -3.89 -0.77
CA LYS A 228 -20.74 -2.57 -1.11
C LYS A 228 -19.96 -1.90 -2.25
N LEU A 229 -18.66 -2.18 -2.38
CA LEU A 229 -17.83 -1.61 -3.44
C LEU A 229 -18.33 -2.00 -4.83
N THR A 230 -18.22 -1.08 -5.77
CA THR A 230 -18.62 -1.27 -7.17
C THR A 230 -17.43 -1.70 -8.03
N ASP A 231 -17.70 -2.28 -9.20
CA ASP A 231 -16.68 -2.58 -10.19
C ASP A 231 -16.36 -1.35 -11.06
N ASP A 232 -17.36 -0.49 -11.30
CA ASP A 232 -17.21 0.81 -11.96
C ASP A 232 -17.12 1.93 -10.90
N PRO A 233 -16.08 2.81 -10.94
CA PRO A 233 -15.97 3.95 -10.02
C PRO A 233 -16.96 5.09 -10.30
N SER A 234 -17.78 4.98 -11.34
CA SER A 234 -18.75 6.02 -11.72
C SER A 234 -20.08 5.90 -10.95
N GLY A 235 -20.81 7.02 -10.87
CA GLY A 235 -22.17 7.06 -10.32
C GLY A 235 -22.29 7.22 -8.80
N ALA A 236 -23.54 7.30 -8.32
CA ALA A 236 -23.85 7.54 -6.91
C ALA A 236 -23.48 6.36 -6.01
N SER A 237 -23.66 5.13 -6.48
CA SER A 237 -23.36 3.91 -5.72
C SER A 237 -21.88 3.79 -5.34
N ALA A 238 -20.96 4.20 -6.22
CA ALA A 238 -19.52 4.24 -5.93
C ALA A 238 -19.21 5.26 -4.82
N LYS A 239 -19.85 6.44 -4.85
CA LYS A 239 -19.72 7.48 -3.80
C LYS A 239 -20.20 6.96 -2.45
N GLU A 240 -21.37 6.34 -2.42
CA GLU A 240 -21.97 5.75 -1.22
C GLU A 240 -21.11 4.62 -0.65
N ALA A 241 -20.52 3.79 -1.51
CA ALA A 241 -19.67 2.69 -1.06
C ALA A 241 -18.41 3.19 -0.32
N VAL A 242 -17.78 4.25 -0.81
CA VAL A 242 -16.62 4.86 -0.14
C VAL A 242 -17.02 5.54 1.16
N ARG A 243 -18.13 6.30 1.17
CA ARG A 243 -18.66 6.90 2.41
C ARG A 243 -18.98 5.85 3.46
N PHE A 244 -19.58 4.75 3.05
CA PHE A 244 -19.85 3.59 3.91
C PHE A 244 -18.56 2.98 4.48
N GLY A 245 -17.51 2.85 3.65
CA GLY A 245 -16.20 2.39 4.09
C GLY A 245 -15.59 3.27 5.19
N TRP A 246 -15.62 4.59 5.03
CA TRP A 246 -15.15 5.52 6.08
C TRP A 246 -15.92 5.34 7.39
N LEU A 247 -17.26 5.28 7.32
CA LEU A 247 -18.09 5.08 8.51
C LEU A 247 -17.81 3.75 9.22
N LEU A 248 -17.62 2.67 8.47
CA LEU A 248 -17.23 1.38 9.04
C LEU A 248 -15.88 1.46 9.75
N MET A 249 -14.90 2.14 9.16
CA MET A 249 -13.56 2.25 9.72
C MET A 249 -13.52 3.13 10.98
N ASP A 250 -14.21 4.26 10.99
CA ASP A 250 -14.32 5.14 12.16
C ASP A 250 -14.99 4.44 13.34
N THR A 251 -15.89 3.49 13.07
CA THR A 251 -16.65 2.77 14.10
C THR A 251 -16.08 1.38 14.41
N ASP A 252 -14.90 1.03 13.88
CA ASP A 252 -14.30 -0.31 14.00
C ASP A 252 -15.27 -1.45 13.59
N GLY A 253 -16.11 -1.19 12.59
CA GLY A 253 -17.09 -2.13 12.05
C GLY A 253 -18.36 -2.30 12.88
N LYS A 254 -18.55 -1.49 13.93
CA LYS A 254 -19.70 -1.59 14.85
C LYS A 254 -20.99 -0.99 14.30
N ARG A 255 -20.94 -0.02 13.39
CA ARG A 255 -22.15 0.60 12.79
C ARG A 255 -22.52 -0.09 11.47
N SER A 256 -23.79 -0.43 11.27
CA SER A 256 -24.29 -1.11 10.06
C SER A 256 -25.18 -0.19 9.22
N THR A 257 -25.35 -0.49 7.92
CA THR A 257 -26.15 0.27 6.93
C THR A 257 -27.66 0.41 7.26
N MET A 258 -28.13 -0.05 8.42
CA MET A 258 -29.53 0.10 8.84
C MET A 258 -29.84 1.45 9.51
N ASP A 259 -28.84 2.32 9.68
CA ASP A 259 -28.97 3.62 10.36
C ASP A 259 -29.08 4.79 9.36
N THR A 260 -29.49 4.54 8.11
CA THR A 260 -29.48 5.56 7.03
C THR A 260 -30.72 6.46 6.98
N ASP A 261 -31.57 6.44 8.00
CA ASP A 261 -32.73 7.35 8.10
C ASP A 261 -32.42 8.63 8.88
N ASP A 262 -31.15 9.03 8.97
CA ASP A 262 -30.78 10.31 9.56
C ASP A 262 -30.38 11.33 8.46
N PRO A 263 -31.25 12.30 8.16
CA PRO A 263 -31.00 13.31 7.13
C PRO A 263 -30.08 14.38 7.70
N GLU A 264 -28.78 14.36 7.39
CA GLU A 264 -27.86 15.46 7.76
C GLU A 264 -27.98 15.95 9.22
N GLU A 265 -28.26 15.07 10.19
CA GLU A 265 -28.33 15.45 11.59
C GLU A 265 -27.02 15.07 12.29
N GLY A 266 -26.21 16.09 12.57
CA GLY A 266 -25.23 16.11 13.65
C GLY A 266 -24.21 14.98 13.67
N VAL A 267 -23.05 15.21 13.05
CA VAL A 267 -21.81 14.90 13.79
C VAL A 267 -21.96 15.62 15.14
N PRO A 268 -21.98 14.93 16.29
CA PRO A 268 -22.04 15.62 17.56
C PRO A 268 -20.79 16.49 17.63
N ASN A 269 -20.96 17.80 17.64
CA ASN A 269 -19.89 18.73 18.00
C ASN A 269 -19.54 18.46 19.47
N PRO A 270 -18.38 17.85 19.79
CA PRO A 270 -18.03 17.55 21.17
C PRO A 270 -17.60 18.81 21.95
N VAL A 271 -17.63 20.00 21.33
CA VAL A 271 -17.13 21.26 21.91
C VAL A 271 -18.27 22.24 22.25
N ALA A 272 -19.53 21.92 21.97
CA ALA A 272 -20.63 22.86 22.23
C ALA A 272 -21.09 22.94 23.70
N GLU A 273 -20.54 22.13 24.63
CA GLU A 273 -21.05 22.09 26.02
C GLU A 273 -20.04 22.41 27.14
N VAL A 274 -18.83 22.87 26.82
CA VAL A 274 -17.91 23.36 27.86
C VAL A 274 -17.16 24.60 27.39
N ILE A 275 -17.80 25.76 27.53
CA ILE A 275 -17.24 27.05 27.99
C ILE A 275 -18.45 27.99 28.10
N LYS A 276 -19.03 28.09 29.30
CA LYS A 276 -19.81 29.28 29.69
C LYS A 276 -18.81 30.29 30.27
N PRO A 277 -18.78 31.54 29.79
CA PRO A 277 -17.85 32.54 30.31
C PRO A 277 -18.24 32.95 31.74
N TYR A 278 -17.27 32.88 32.65
CA TYR A 278 -17.18 33.78 33.81
C TYR A 278 -16.16 34.86 33.48
#